data_AF-A0A3N4JWI4-F1
#
_entry.id   AF-A0A3N4JWI4-F1
#
_cell.length_a   1.000
_cell.length_b   1.000
_cell.length_c   1.000
_cell.angle_alpha   90.00
_cell.angle_beta   90.00
_cell.angle_gamma   90.00
#
_symmetry.space_group_name_H-M   'P 1'
#
loop_
_entity.id
_entity.type
_entity.pdbx_description
1 polymer ?
#
loop_
_entity_poly.entity_id
_entity_poly.type
_entity_poly.pdbx_seq_one_letter_code
_entity_poly.pdbx_strand_id
1 'polypeptide(L)'
;MLLQRDDVNANTVDTQCGRTPLSWAAENGHDGVVKLLLERSDVNPDRAETKYGRTSLLWAAKKGHEGVVKILLQREDVNPNTPDTEYFQTPLSSAAEMGHEGGAVRALLKRADVDPNRVDTDSDRTALTWAAVNGHDGIVGILLEREDVNPEIADKHGRTALSLAAQNGHEGVVRMLLERGDVDL
;
A
#
# COMPACT_ATOMS: atom_id res chain seq x y z
N MET A 1 23.44 23.47 3.55
CA MET A 1 22.36 22.47 3.74
C MET A 1 23.03 21.11 3.98
N LEU A 2 22.65 20.31 4.98
CA LEU A 2 23.34 19.03 5.30
C LEU A 2 23.32 18.02 4.13
N LEU A 3 22.37 18.13 3.21
CA LEU A 3 22.23 17.23 2.06
C LEU A 3 23.07 17.63 0.83
N GLN A 4 23.72 18.79 0.86
CA GLN A 4 24.68 19.23 -0.18
C GLN A 4 26.12 18.79 0.14
N ARG A 5 26.29 18.01 1.20
CA ARG A 5 27.57 17.52 1.68
C ARG A 5 27.78 16.11 1.15
N ASP A 6 28.81 15.92 0.31
CA ASP A 6 29.16 14.63 -0.26
C ASP A 6 29.62 13.61 0.80
N ASP A 7 29.97 14.06 2.01
CA ASP A 7 30.32 13.22 3.15
C ASP A 7 29.11 12.64 3.90
N VAL A 8 27.88 13.07 3.58
CA VAL A 8 26.66 12.54 4.20
C VAL A 8 26.05 11.44 3.35
N ASN A 9 26.07 10.20 3.86
CA ASN A 9 25.34 9.08 3.28
C ASN A 9 23.85 9.18 3.67
N ALA A 10 22.98 9.54 2.72
CA ALA A 10 21.54 9.67 2.93
C ALA A 10 20.81 8.31 3.11
N ASN A 11 21.51 7.19 2.89
CA ASN A 11 21.01 5.82 3.08
C ASN A 11 21.52 5.16 4.37
N THR A 12 22.08 5.94 5.31
CA THR A 12 22.40 5.38 6.63
C THR A 12 21.16 4.76 7.25
N VAL A 13 21.36 3.68 7.99
CA VAL A 13 20.27 2.97 8.64
C VAL A 13 20.42 2.99 10.15
N ASP A 14 19.31 3.08 10.87
CA ASP A 14 19.33 2.90 12.30
C ASP A 14 19.65 1.44 12.67
N THR A 15 20.19 1.23 13.87
CA THR A 15 20.66 -0.09 14.32
C THR A 15 19.54 -1.00 14.84
N GLN A 16 18.34 -0.49 15.08
CA GLN A 16 17.25 -1.26 15.68
C GLN A 16 16.43 -1.98 14.61
N CYS A 17 16.08 -1.26 13.55
CA CYS A 17 15.18 -1.74 12.51
C CYS A 17 15.79 -1.62 11.11
N GLY A 18 16.96 -1.01 10.95
CA GLY A 18 17.56 -0.86 9.63
C GLY A 18 16.85 0.18 8.75
N ARG A 19 16.16 1.17 9.34
CA ARG A 19 15.37 2.17 8.61
C ARG A 19 16.24 3.32 8.14
N THR A 20 15.97 3.76 6.92
CA THR A 20 16.60 4.94 6.32
C THR A 20 15.90 6.23 6.77
N PRO A 21 16.56 7.39 6.68
CA PRO A 21 15.90 8.69 6.84
C PRO A 21 14.65 8.84 5.95
N LEU A 22 14.69 8.31 4.73
CA LEU A 22 13.54 8.33 3.82
C LEU A 22 12.35 7.54 4.38
N SER A 23 12.59 6.34 4.90
CA SER A 23 11.51 5.52 5.47
C SER A 23 10.90 6.12 6.75
N TRP A 24 11.70 6.82 7.57
CA TRP A 24 11.20 7.59 8.71
C TRP A 24 10.35 8.78 8.28
N ALA A 25 10.83 9.57 7.31
CA ALA A 25 10.07 10.69 6.76
C ALA A 25 8.77 10.22 6.11
N ALA A 26 8.80 9.07 5.45
CA ALA A 26 7.64 8.49 4.79
C ALA A 26 6.57 7.99 5.77
N GLU A 27 6.96 7.32 6.87
CA GLU A 27 6.01 6.91 7.91
C GLU A 27 5.34 8.11 8.59
N ASN A 28 6.03 9.24 8.73
CA ASN A 28 5.51 10.41 9.44
C ASN A 28 4.85 11.45 8.51
N GLY A 29 4.72 11.15 7.21
CA GLY A 29 4.03 12.04 6.26
C GLY A 29 4.76 13.35 5.98
N HIS A 30 6.09 13.35 6.06
CA HIS A 30 6.89 14.56 5.89
C HIS A 30 7.22 14.82 4.41
N ASP A 31 6.22 15.22 3.62
CA ASP A 31 6.29 15.44 2.18
C ASP A 31 7.54 16.23 1.74
N GLY A 32 7.80 17.37 2.38
CA GLY A 32 8.94 18.23 2.05
C GLY A 32 10.30 17.56 2.29
N VAL A 33 10.42 16.75 3.35
CA VAL A 33 11.65 16.00 3.67
C VAL A 33 11.84 14.85 2.68
N VAL A 34 10.77 14.11 2.37
CA VAL A 34 10.80 13.04 1.38
C VAL A 34 11.25 13.59 0.03
N LYS A 35 10.65 14.71 -0.43
CA LYS A 35 11.02 15.35 -1.69
C LYS A 35 12.51 15.70 -1.74
N LEU A 36 13.02 16.36 -0.71
CA LEU A 36 14.41 16.80 -0.67
C LEU A 36 15.43 15.65 -0.47
N LEU A 37 15.02 14.52 0.11
CA LEU A 37 15.83 13.30 0.11
C LEU A 37 15.89 12.67 -1.30
N LEU A 38 14.75 12.62 -2.01
CA LEU A 38 14.67 12.01 -3.34
C LEU A 38 15.31 12.85 -4.46
N GLU A 39 15.60 14.14 -4.22
CA GLU A 39 16.41 14.98 -5.11
C GLU A 39 17.84 14.46 -5.27
N ARG A 40 18.32 13.62 -4.34
CA ARG A 40 19.62 12.98 -4.44
C ARG A 40 19.55 11.67 -5.24
N SER A 41 20.45 11.52 -6.21
CA SER A 41 20.53 10.34 -7.07
C SER A 41 21.05 9.08 -6.36
N ASP A 42 21.74 9.21 -5.23
CA ASP A 42 22.29 8.09 -4.46
C ASP A 42 21.26 7.45 -3.53
N VAL A 43 20.10 8.06 -3.30
CA VAL A 43 19.05 7.52 -2.44
C VAL A 43 18.33 6.37 -3.14
N ASN A 44 18.31 5.21 -2.48
CA ASN A 44 17.53 4.05 -2.91
C ASN A 44 16.15 4.06 -2.22
N PRO A 45 15.06 4.40 -2.95
CA PRO A 45 13.73 4.49 -2.36
C PRO A 45 13.12 3.14 -1.96
N ASP A 46 13.58 2.05 -2.56
CA ASP A 46 13.11 0.68 -2.34
C ASP A 46 13.92 -0.08 -1.29
N ARG A 47 14.86 0.60 -0.61
CA ARG A 47 15.57 -0.01 0.51
C ARG A 47 14.58 -0.33 1.63
N ALA A 48 14.30 -1.62 1.78
CA ALA A 48 13.51 -2.17 2.86
C ALA A 48 14.27 -2.13 4.19
N GLU A 49 13.53 -1.88 5.27
CA GLU A 49 14.06 -2.03 6.63
C GLU A 49 14.20 -3.51 7.01
N THR A 50 15.11 -3.82 7.93
CA THR A 50 15.56 -5.20 8.18
C THR A 50 14.64 -6.02 9.07
N LYS A 51 13.77 -5.37 9.83
CA LYS A 51 12.92 -6.04 10.83
C LYS A 51 11.68 -6.67 10.20
N TYR A 52 11.02 -5.96 9.30
CA TYR A 52 9.78 -6.41 8.64
C TYR A 52 9.82 -6.23 7.13
N GLY A 53 10.95 -5.88 6.52
CA GLY A 53 11.05 -5.74 5.07
C GLY A 53 10.25 -4.56 4.50
N ARG A 54 9.84 -3.58 5.32
CA ARG A 54 8.98 -2.49 4.84
C ARG A 54 9.78 -1.42 4.09
N THR A 55 9.33 -1.08 2.89
CA THR A 55 9.87 0.05 2.13
C THR A 55 9.28 1.38 2.60
N SER A 56 9.86 2.49 2.15
CA SER A 56 9.33 3.84 2.42
C SER A 56 7.89 3.99 1.88
N LEU A 57 7.62 3.44 0.69
CA LEU A 57 6.30 3.47 0.08
C LEU A 57 5.27 2.69 0.90
N LEU A 58 5.65 1.52 1.40
CA LEU A 58 4.77 0.70 2.23
C LEU A 58 4.40 1.43 3.54
N TRP A 59 5.37 2.06 4.20
CA TRP A 59 5.10 2.88 5.39
C TRP A 59 4.15 4.04 5.10
N ALA A 60 4.38 4.79 4.02
CA ALA A 60 3.52 5.89 3.63
C ALA A 60 2.09 5.43 3.31
N ALA A 61 1.95 4.33 2.57
CA ALA A 61 0.67 3.75 2.20
C ALA A 61 -0.10 3.22 3.42
N LYS A 62 0.58 2.46 4.30
CA LYS A 62 0.02 1.95 5.55
C LYS A 62 -0.44 3.06 6.50
N LYS A 63 0.16 4.25 6.43
CA LYS A 63 -0.23 5.42 7.25
C LYS A 63 -1.17 6.40 6.53
N GLY A 64 -1.54 6.12 5.28
CA GLY A 64 -2.45 6.96 4.51
C GLY A 64 -1.86 8.28 4.04
N HIS A 65 -0.53 8.41 3.99
CA HIS A 65 0.14 9.66 3.60
C HIS A 65 0.15 9.84 2.09
N GLU A 66 -0.98 10.28 1.54
CA GLU A 66 -1.19 10.49 0.09
C GLU A 66 -0.09 11.35 -0.56
N GLY A 67 0.34 12.43 0.08
CA GLY A 67 1.40 13.32 -0.42
C GLY A 67 2.72 12.57 -0.63
N VAL A 68 3.21 11.90 0.40
CA VAL A 68 4.39 11.03 0.34
C VAL A 68 4.23 9.93 -0.71
N VAL A 69 3.09 9.22 -0.75
CA VAL A 69 2.85 8.16 -1.74
C VAL A 69 3.00 8.73 -3.16
N LYS A 70 2.36 9.87 -3.47
CA LYS A 70 2.50 10.52 -4.77
C LYS A 70 3.94 10.88 -5.10
N ILE A 71 4.68 11.44 -4.13
CA ILE A 71 6.08 11.83 -4.32
C ILE A 71 6.96 10.61 -4.62
N LEU A 72 6.80 9.51 -3.87
CA LEU A 72 7.56 8.28 -4.10
C LEU A 72 7.22 7.67 -5.47
N LEU A 73 5.95 7.63 -5.84
CA LEU A 73 5.51 7.02 -7.09
C LEU A 73 5.86 7.83 -8.36
N GLN A 74 6.30 9.09 -8.22
CA GLN A 74 6.87 9.87 -9.34
C GLN A 74 8.19 9.30 -9.85
N ARG A 75 8.88 8.50 -9.04
CA ARG A 75 10.10 7.79 -9.43
C ARG A 75 9.75 6.47 -10.10
N GLU A 76 10.23 6.30 -11.34
CA GLU A 76 10.01 5.08 -12.13
C GLU A 76 10.74 3.86 -11.53
N ASP A 77 11.85 4.08 -10.82
CA ASP A 77 12.66 3.03 -10.20
C ASP A 77 12.08 2.48 -8.90
N VAL A 78 10.98 3.06 -8.39
CA VAL A 78 10.24 2.52 -7.24
C VAL A 78 9.36 1.36 -7.68
N ASN A 79 9.51 0.21 -7.04
CA ASN A 79 8.62 -0.94 -7.20
C ASN A 79 7.41 -0.82 -6.25
N PRO A 80 6.20 -0.58 -6.79
CA PRO A 80 5.03 -0.33 -5.95
C PRO A 80 4.43 -1.60 -5.33
N ASN A 81 4.94 -2.79 -5.67
CA ASN A 81 4.41 -4.08 -5.23
C ASN A 81 5.31 -4.80 -4.22
N THR A 82 6.41 -4.18 -3.77
CA THR A 82 7.33 -4.81 -2.81
C THR A 82 6.60 -5.13 -1.51
N PRO A 83 6.42 -6.41 -1.15
CA PRO A 83 5.71 -6.77 0.07
C PRO A 83 6.60 -6.63 1.30
N ASP A 84 5.97 -6.46 2.47
CA ASP A 84 6.67 -6.67 3.74
C ASP A 84 6.97 -8.17 3.98
N THR A 85 7.80 -8.49 4.95
CA THR A 85 8.16 -9.88 5.29
C THR A 85 7.41 -10.41 6.51
N GLU A 86 6.58 -9.59 7.14
CA GLU A 86 5.83 -9.97 8.34
C GLU A 86 4.50 -10.61 7.95
N TYR A 87 3.76 -9.97 7.06
CA TYR A 87 2.46 -10.38 6.57
C TYR A 87 2.43 -10.57 5.07
N PHE A 88 3.50 -10.23 4.34
CA PHE A 88 3.54 -10.27 2.88
C PHE A 88 2.56 -9.30 2.22
N GLN A 89 2.20 -8.25 2.93
CA GLN A 89 1.33 -7.20 2.41
C GLN A 89 2.11 -6.26 1.49
N THR A 90 1.50 -5.90 0.37
CA THR A 90 1.97 -4.83 -0.51
C THR A 90 1.57 -3.46 0.06
N PRO A 91 2.15 -2.35 -0.43
CA PRO A 91 1.66 -1.01 -0.11
C PRO A 91 0.15 -0.86 -0.32
N LEU A 92 -0.40 -1.45 -1.39
CA LEU A 92 -1.82 -1.40 -1.69
C LEU A 92 -2.67 -2.17 -0.66
N SER A 93 -2.30 -3.42 -0.32
CA SER A 93 -3.08 -4.20 0.63
C SER A 93 -2.99 -3.64 2.05
N SER A 94 -1.83 -3.12 2.48
CA SER A 94 -1.71 -2.43 3.77
C SER A 94 -2.54 -1.14 3.81
N ALA A 95 -2.55 -0.34 2.74
CA ALA A 95 -3.39 0.87 2.69
C ALA A 95 -4.89 0.51 2.74
N ALA A 96 -5.28 -0.57 2.06
CA ALA A 96 -6.65 -1.04 2.03
C ALA A 96 -7.12 -1.63 3.36
N GLU A 97 -6.25 -2.34 4.09
CA GLU A 97 -6.55 -2.83 5.44
C GLU A 97 -6.78 -1.69 6.43
N MET A 98 -5.92 -0.66 6.40
CA MET A 98 -5.94 0.42 7.39
C MET A 98 -7.10 1.40 7.21
N GLY A 99 -7.70 1.47 6.01
CA GLY A 99 -8.95 2.22 5.77
C GLY A 99 -8.84 3.73 5.86
N HIS A 100 -7.66 4.30 5.58
CA HIS A 100 -7.48 5.75 5.53
C HIS A 100 -8.33 6.40 4.42
N GLU A 101 -8.44 7.73 4.43
CA GLU A 101 -9.04 8.49 3.31
C GLU A 101 -8.34 8.04 2.01
N GLY A 102 -9.10 7.46 1.07
CA GLY A 102 -8.57 6.62 -0.01
C GLY A 102 -7.61 7.26 -1.02
N GLY A 103 -7.10 8.46 -0.76
CA GLY A 103 -6.09 9.14 -1.56
C GLY A 103 -4.82 8.32 -1.77
N ALA A 104 -4.32 7.62 -0.74
CA ALA A 104 -3.15 6.75 -0.88
C ALA A 104 -3.41 5.55 -1.82
N VAL A 105 -4.57 4.89 -1.66
CA VAL A 105 -5.01 3.80 -2.55
C VAL A 105 -5.17 4.30 -3.98
N ARG A 106 -5.87 5.43 -4.17
CA ARG A 106 -6.05 6.05 -5.49
C ARG A 106 -4.71 6.43 -6.13
N ALA A 107 -3.75 6.92 -5.35
CA ALA A 107 -2.42 7.26 -5.86
C ALA A 107 -1.65 6.02 -6.32
N LEU A 108 -1.72 4.92 -5.58
CA LEU A 108 -1.13 3.63 -5.98
C LEU A 108 -1.77 3.10 -7.26
N LEU A 109 -3.09 3.03 -7.34
CA LEU A 109 -3.82 2.44 -8.47
C LEU A 109 -3.64 3.20 -9.80
N LYS A 110 -3.16 4.45 -9.77
CA LYS A 110 -2.79 5.21 -10.97
C LYS A 110 -1.56 4.65 -11.69
N ARG A 111 -0.72 3.87 -11.00
CA ARG A 111 0.41 3.19 -11.63
C ARG A 111 -0.06 1.89 -12.27
N ALA A 112 0.23 1.75 -13.56
CA ALA A 112 -0.18 0.60 -14.36
C ALA A 112 0.52 -0.70 -13.91
N ASP A 113 1.71 -0.60 -13.34
CA ASP A 113 2.50 -1.74 -12.86
C ASP A 113 2.10 -2.22 -11.45
N VAL A 114 1.14 -1.58 -10.79
CA VAL A 114 0.55 -2.10 -9.54
C VAL A 114 -0.32 -3.31 -9.85
N ASP A 115 -0.07 -4.41 -9.13
CA ASP A 115 -0.87 -5.63 -9.13
C ASP A 115 -1.92 -5.56 -8.00
N PRO A 116 -3.20 -5.27 -8.32
CA PRO A 116 -4.23 -5.13 -7.29
C PRO A 116 -4.74 -6.46 -6.73
N ASN A 117 -4.40 -7.57 -7.39
CA ASN A 117 -4.86 -8.91 -7.06
C ASN A 117 -3.84 -9.72 -6.28
N ARG A 118 -2.68 -9.13 -5.96
CA ARG A 118 -1.67 -9.79 -5.16
C ARG A 118 -2.24 -10.15 -3.79
N VAL A 119 -2.16 -11.44 -3.47
CA VAL A 119 -2.53 -11.97 -2.17
C VAL A 119 -1.36 -11.88 -1.20
N ASP A 120 -1.67 -11.59 0.06
CA ASP A 120 -0.75 -11.87 1.16
C ASP A 120 -0.60 -13.38 1.39
N THR A 121 0.44 -13.82 2.09
CA THR A 121 0.65 -15.26 2.31
C THR A 121 0.08 -15.77 3.63
N ASP A 122 -0.36 -14.87 4.52
CA ASP A 122 -0.88 -15.29 5.83
C ASP A 122 -2.34 -15.70 5.73
N SER A 123 -3.13 -15.02 4.90
CA SER A 123 -4.56 -15.22 4.75
C SER A 123 -5.03 -15.36 3.31
N ASP A 124 -4.14 -15.30 2.32
CA ASP A 124 -4.47 -15.27 0.88
C ASP A 124 -5.42 -14.11 0.52
N ARG A 125 -5.29 -12.97 1.22
CA ARG A 125 -6.19 -11.83 1.02
C ARG A 125 -5.59 -10.80 0.06
N THR A 126 -6.43 -10.29 -0.84
CA THR A 126 -6.11 -9.14 -1.69
C THR A 126 -6.39 -7.83 -0.95
N ALA A 127 -6.00 -6.70 -1.56
CA ALA A 127 -6.39 -5.38 -1.08
C ALA A 127 -7.92 -5.22 -0.98
N LEU A 128 -8.67 -5.75 -1.96
CA LEU A 128 -10.13 -5.71 -1.95
C LEU A 128 -10.70 -6.55 -0.80
N THR A 129 -10.15 -7.73 -0.55
CA THR A 129 -10.58 -8.59 0.56
C THR A 129 -10.35 -7.91 1.92
N TRP A 130 -9.22 -7.23 2.09
CA TRP A 130 -8.93 -6.44 3.30
C TRP A 130 -9.85 -5.23 3.48
N ALA A 131 -10.14 -4.49 2.42
CA ALA A 131 -11.10 -3.38 2.48
C ALA A 131 -12.51 -3.88 2.81
N ALA A 132 -12.92 -5.00 2.20
CA ALA A 132 -14.24 -5.56 2.34
C ALA A 132 -14.50 -6.14 3.74
N VAL A 133 -13.54 -6.89 4.30
CA VAL A 133 -13.69 -7.46 5.65
C VAL A 133 -13.78 -6.39 6.74
N ASN A 134 -13.15 -5.22 6.52
CA ASN A 134 -13.16 -4.10 7.45
C ASN A 134 -14.28 -3.07 7.18
N GLY A 135 -15.04 -3.20 6.09
CA GLY A 135 -16.15 -2.30 5.77
C GLY A 135 -15.71 -0.94 5.24
N HIS A 136 -14.54 -0.86 4.60
CA HIS A 136 -14.00 0.40 4.10
C HIS A 136 -14.62 0.78 2.76
N ASP A 137 -15.88 1.23 2.80
CA ASP A 137 -16.71 1.49 1.61
C ASP A 137 -15.97 2.34 0.55
N GLY A 138 -15.37 3.46 0.98
CA GLY A 138 -14.66 4.35 0.06
C GLY A 138 -13.45 3.70 -0.62
N ILE A 139 -12.75 2.79 0.07
CA ILE A 139 -11.61 2.04 -0.50
C ILE A 139 -12.10 0.98 -1.48
N VAL A 140 -13.17 0.26 -1.12
CA VAL A 140 -13.80 -0.72 -2.02
C VAL A 140 -14.19 -0.03 -3.32
N GLY A 141 -14.94 1.08 -3.25
CA GLY A 141 -15.32 1.84 -4.44
C GLY A 141 -14.12 2.21 -5.32
N ILE A 142 -13.03 2.69 -4.73
CA ILE A 142 -11.80 3.04 -5.45
C ILE A 142 -11.14 1.82 -6.11
N LEU A 143 -11.07 0.68 -5.42
CA LEU A 143 -10.49 -0.55 -5.98
C LEU A 143 -11.32 -1.04 -7.17
N LEU A 144 -12.65 -1.01 -7.05
CA LEU A 144 -13.56 -1.47 -8.11
C LEU A 144 -13.59 -0.53 -9.33
N GLU A 145 -13.04 0.69 -9.26
CA GLU A 145 -12.81 1.57 -10.43
C GLU A 145 -11.81 0.96 -11.44
N ARG A 146 -10.94 0.03 -11.00
CA ARG A 146 -10.00 -0.68 -11.89
C ARG A 146 -10.60 -1.97 -12.40
N GLU A 147 -10.64 -2.12 -13.71
CA GLU A 147 -11.21 -3.30 -14.39
C GLU A 147 -10.46 -4.60 -14.07
N ASP A 148 -9.16 -4.53 -13.83
CA ASP A 148 -8.33 -5.70 -13.57
C ASP A 148 -8.44 -6.24 -12.13
N VAL A 149 -9.19 -5.59 -11.23
CA VAL A 149 -9.42 -6.10 -9.87
C VAL A 149 -10.40 -7.29 -9.91
N ASN A 150 -10.00 -8.44 -9.38
CA ASN A 150 -10.83 -9.64 -9.31
C ASN A 150 -11.49 -9.80 -7.92
N PRO A 151 -12.82 -9.65 -7.80
CA PRO A 151 -13.54 -9.79 -6.52
C PRO A 151 -13.70 -11.26 -6.06
N GLU A 152 -13.46 -12.22 -6.94
CA GLU A 152 -13.64 -13.66 -6.70
C GLU A 152 -12.40 -14.34 -6.09
N ILE A 153 -11.32 -13.58 -5.84
CA ILE A 153 -10.15 -14.14 -5.16
C ILE A 153 -10.53 -14.46 -3.71
N ALA A 154 -10.58 -15.75 -3.43
CA ALA A 154 -10.90 -16.28 -2.12
C ALA A 154 -9.68 -16.30 -1.20
N ASP A 155 -9.93 -15.99 0.08
CA ASP A 155 -8.94 -16.15 1.14
C ASP A 155 -8.64 -17.64 1.42
N LYS A 156 -7.70 -17.92 2.33
CA LYS A 156 -7.26 -19.30 2.67
C LYS A 156 -8.39 -20.23 3.17
N HIS A 157 -9.56 -19.66 3.48
CA HIS A 157 -10.76 -20.39 3.92
C HIS A 157 -11.83 -20.48 2.83
N GLY A 158 -11.52 -20.10 1.60
CA GLY A 158 -12.48 -20.11 0.49
C GLY A 158 -13.46 -18.94 0.53
N ARG A 159 -13.16 -17.85 1.27
CA ARG A 159 -14.07 -16.71 1.42
C ARG A 159 -13.68 -15.56 0.49
N THR A 160 -14.59 -15.14 -0.37
CA THR A 160 -14.46 -13.95 -1.23
C THR A 160 -14.69 -12.66 -0.44
N ALA A 161 -14.37 -11.52 -1.07
CA ALA A 161 -14.67 -10.20 -0.51
C ALA A 161 -16.16 -10.04 -0.15
N LEU A 162 -17.06 -10.56 -1.00
CA LEU A 162 -18.51 -10.51 -0.75
C LEU A 162 -18.90 -11.31 0.50
N SER A 163 -18.41 -12.55 0.61
CA SER A 163 -18.75 -13.41 1.75
C SER A 163 -18.26 -12.84 3.09
N LEU A 164 -17.09 -12.20 3.12
CA LEU A 164 -16.54 -11.55 4.30
C LEU A 164 -17.29 -10.27 4.67
N ALA A 165 -17.64 -9.44 3.69
CA ALA A 165 -18.44 -8.26 3.90
C ALA A 165 -19.84 -8.63 4.45
N ALA A 166 -20.48 -9.66 3.89
CA ALA A 166 -21.75 -10.17 4.36
C ALA A 166 -21.67 -10.77 5.77
N GLN A 167 -20.62 -11.57 6.05
CA GLN A 167 -20.36 -12.12 7.38
C GLN A 167 -20.25 -11.02 8.45
N ASN A 168 -19.64 -9.89 8.11
CA ASN A 168 -19.40 -8.79 9.04
C ASN A 168 -20.49 -7.70 9.03
N GLY A 169 -21.52 -7.84 8.19
CA GLY A 169 -22.65 -6.89 8.12
C GLY A 169 -22.35 -5.58 7.40
N HIS A 170 -21.35 -5.56 6.52
CA HIS A 170 -20.93 -4.36 5.77
C HIS A 170 -21.81 -4.15 4.53
N GLU A 171 -23.04 -3.66 4.74
CA GLU A 171 -24.06 -3.50 3.70
C GLU A 171 -23.61 -2.64 2.51
N GLY A 172 -22.83 -1.57 2.77
CA GLY A 172 -22.28 -0.69 1.72
C GLY A 172 -21.37 -1.44 0.77
N VAL A 173 -20.36 -2.12 1.31
CA VAL A 173 -19.46 -3.02 0.57
C VAL A 173 -20.23 -4.10 -0.20
N VAL A 174 -21.18 -4.79 0.45
CA VAL A 174 -21.97 -5.84 -0.19
C VAL A 174 -22.69 -5.29 -1.43
N ARG A 175 -23.32 -4.13 -1.31
CA ARG A 175 -24.01 -3.49 -2.43
C ARG A 175 -23.05 -3.18 -3.59
N MET A 176 -21.90 -2.57 -3.30
CA MET A 176 -20.92 -2.24 -4.33
C MET A 176 -20.37 -3.48 -5.06
N LEU A 177 -20.14 -4.58 -4.33
CA LEU A 177 -19.68 -5.82 -4.94
C LEU A 177 -20.75 -6.44 -5.84
N LEU A 178 -22.02 -6.48 -5.40
CA LEU A 178 -23.14 -7.00 -6.20
C LEU A 178 -23.42 -6.15 -7.45
N GLU A 179 -23.21 -4.84 -7.38
CA GLU A 179 -23.36 -3.92 -8.52
C GLU A 179 -22.29 -4.13 -9.60
N ARG A 180 -21.17 -4.79 -9.28
CA ARG A 180 -20.04 -4.96 -10.21
C ARG A 180 -20.27 -6.00 -11.31
N GLY A 181 -21.39 -6.73 -11.30
CA GLY A 181 -21.82 -7.60 -12.40
C GLY A 181 -21.00 -8.88 -12.64
N ASP A 182 -19.73 -8.90 -12.22
CA ASP A 182 -18.79 -10.02 -12.38
C ASP A 182 -18.62 -10.85 -11.09
N VAL A 183 -19.42 -10.57 -10.05
CA VAL A 183 -19.39 -11.31 -8.78
C VAL A 183 -20.37 -12.48 -8.86
N ASP A 184 -19.85 -13.71 -8.75
CA ASP A 184 -20.68 -14.92 -8.78
C ASP A 184 -21.43 -15.10 -7.43
N LEU A 185 -22.67 -15.57 -7.49
CA LEU A 185 -23.59 -15.65 -6.35
C LEU A 185 -23.63 -17.03 -5.70
#